data_AF-A0A367W3E0-F1
#
_entry.id   AF-A0A367W3E0-F1
#
_cell.length_a   1.000
_cell.length_b   1.000
_cell.length_c   1.000
_cell.angle_alpha   90.00
_cell.angle_beta   90.00
_cell.angle_gamma   90.00
#
_symmetry.space_group_name_H-M   'P 1'
#
loop_
_entity.id
_entity.type
_entity.pdbx_description
1 polymer ?
#
loop_
_entity_poly.entity_id
_entity_poly.type
_entity_poly.pdbx_seq_one_letter_code
_entity_poly.pdbx_strand_id
1 'polypeptide(L)'
;MSVAAHDILSGLAKMIFEGREGMVTKDQNGRPWVTLGDQSLAASISHSRNVVAVALATRPDLTVGIDIEYIDLQRPIAELAAQIDMSASIDVHGFYEGWCQYEALFKATGVLDPDQQKHLSPLAEILLDVPADFTGKLVVCSG
;
A
#
# COMPACT_ATOMS: atom_id res chain seq x y z
N MET A 1 -15.10 4.76 0.94
CA MET A 1 -13.79 5.25 0.46
C MET A 1 -13.85 6.77 0.59
N SER A 2 -12.78 7.44 1.01
CA SER A 2 -12.75 8.90 0.92
C SER A 2 -13.00 9.30 -0.54
N VAL A 3 -13.88 10.29 -0.77
CA VAL A 3 -14.20 10.79 -2.13
C VAL A 3 -12.90 11.16 -2.86
N ALA A 4 -11.99 11.84 -2.16
CA ALA A 4 -10.67 12.21 -2.69
C ALA A 4 -9.84 11.00 -3.15
N ALA A 5 -9.84 9.90 -2.40
CA ALA A 5 -9.06 8.71 -2.78
C ALA A 5 -9.63 8.01 -4.02
N HIS A 6 -10.95 7.99 -4.16
CA HIS A 6 -11.61 7.47 -5.35
C HIS A 6 -11.34 8.34 -6.58
N ASP A 7 -11.36 9.67 -6.41
CA ASP A 7 -11.07 10.63 -7.48
C ASP A 7 -9.61 10.53 -7.95
N ILE A 8 -8.66 10.40 -7.02
CA ILE A 8 -7.24 10.19 -7.34
C ILE A 8 -7.04 8.87 -8.12
N LEU A 9 -7.64 7.77 -7.66
CA LEU A 9 -7.51 6.48 -8.35
C LEU A 9 -8.14 6.53 -9.75
N SER A 10 -9.30 7.15 -9.89
CA SER A 10 -9.97 7.34 -11.18
C SER A 10 -9.16 8.21 -12.13
N GLY A 11 -8.53 9.28 -11.62
CA GLY A 11 -7.61 10.12 -12.36
C GLY A 11 -6.35 9.37 -12.81
N LEU A 12 -5.75 8.58 -11.91
CA LEU A 12 -4.58 7.76 -12.22
C LEU A 12 -4.87 6.74 -13.33
N ALA A 13 -6.02 6.06 -13.25
CA ALA A 13 -6.46 5.14 -14.30
C ALA A 13 -6.61 5.88 -15.64
N LYS A 14 -7.25 7.06 -15.68
CA LYS A 14 -7.35 7.86 -16.91
C LYS A 14 -5.98 8.21 -17.49
N MET A 15 -5.00 8.58 -16.66
CA MET A 15 -3.65 8.91 -17.14
C MET A 15 -2.91 7.70 -17.73
N ILE A 16 -2.95 6.54 -17.05
CA ILE A 16 -2.23 5.34 -17.48
C ILE A 16 -2.82 4.78 -18.78
N PHE A 17 -4.13 4.94 -18.98
CA PHE A 17 -4.86 4.30 -20.08
C PHE A 17 -5.34 5.27 -21.16
N GLU A 18 -4.61 6.37 -21.36
CA GLU A 18 -4.82 7.34 -22.46
C GLU A 18 -6.24 7.92 -22.51
N GLY A 19 -6.83 8.18 -21.34
CA GLY A 19 -8.15 8.80 -21.21
C GLY A 19 -9.32 7.81 -21.17
N ARG A 20 -9.08 6.50 -21.21
CA ARG A 20 -10.14 5.49 -21.01
C ARG A 20 -10.64 5.48 -19.57
N GLU A 21 -11.96 5.42 -19.41
CA GLU A 21 -12.58 5.31 -18.09
C GLU A 21 -12.53 3.85 -17.61
N GLY A 22 -11.93 3.65 -16.43
CA GLY A 22 -11.93 2.37 -15.74
C GLY A 22 -12.98 2.34 -14.65
N MET A 23 -13.60 1.17 -14.45
CA MET A 23 -14.53 0.95 -13.34
C MET A 23 -13.73 0.53 -12.10
N VAL A 24 -13.81 1.32 -11.04
CA VAL A 24 -13.22 0.96 -9.74
C VAL A 24 -14.20 0.09 -8.97
N THR A 25 -13.79 -1.11 -8.60
CA THR A 25 -14.57 -2.05 -7.78
C THR A 25 -13.80 -2.44 -6.53
N LYS A 26 -14.43 -3.22 -5.64
CA LYS A 26 -13.77 -3.84 -4.48
C LYS A 26 -14.04 -5.33 -4.48
N ASP A 27 -13.03 -6.11 -4.09
CA ASP A 27 -13.22 -7.54 -3.81
C ASP A 27 -13.90 -7.77 -2.44
N GLN A 28 -14.14 -9.04 -2.12
CA GLN A 28 -14.75 -9.46 -0.85
C GLN A 28 -13.96 -9.04 0.41
N ASN A 29 -12.66 -8.76 0.25
CA ASN A 29 -11.77 -8.31 1.32
C ASN A 29 -11.64 -6.77 1.32
N GLY A 30 -12.39 -6.06 0.47
CA GLY A 30 -12.41 -4.62 0.38
C GLY A 30 -11.24 -4.00 -0.41
N ARG A 31 -10.39 -4.81 -1.05
CA ARG A 31 -9.25 -4.36 -1.87
C ARG A 31 -9.75 -3.78 -3.18
N PRO A 32 -9.25 -2.60 -3.60
CA PRO A 32 -9.71 -1.96 -4.82
C PRO A 32 -9.13 -2.63 -6.06
N TRP A 33 -9.94 -2.71 -7.12
CA TRP A 33 -9.57 -3.18 -8.44
C TRP A 33 -10.03 -2.16 -9.48
N VAL A 34 -9.28 -2.04 -10.58
CA VAL A 34 -9.68 -1.22 -11.74
C VAL A 34 -9.90 -2.13 -12.92
N THR A 35 -11.12 -2.13 -13.45
CA THR A 35 -11.48 -2.88 -14.66
C THR A 35 -11.50 -1.94 -15.87
N LEU A 36 -10.79 -2.32 -16.93
CA LEU A 36 -10.69 -1.60 -18.20
C LEU A 36 -10.84 -2.59 -19.35
N GLY A 37 -11.98 -2.56 -20.03
CA GLY A 37 -12.30 -3.56 -21.05
C GLY A 37 -12.35 -4.96 -20.44
N ASP A 38 -11.49 -5.85 -20.92
CA ASP A 38 -11.31 -7.24 -20.45
C ASP A 38 -10.22 -7.40 -19.38
N GLN A 39 -9.50 -6.32 -19.03
CA GLN A 39 -8.43 -6.35 -18.04
C GLN A 39 -8.93 -5.94 -16.66
N SER A 40 -8.48 -6.66 -15.62
CA SER A 40 -8.66 -6.28 -14.22
C SER A 40 -7.29 -6.09 -13.59
N LEU A 41 -7.05 -4.92 -13.02
CA LEU A 41 -5.76 -4.50 -12.49
C LEU A 41 -5.87 -4.25 -10.99
N ALA A 42 -4.92 -4.79 -10.23
CA ALA A 42 -4.86 -4.57 -8.79
C ALA A 42 -4.59 -3.09 -8.50
N ALA A 43 -5.29 -2.54 -7.52
CA ALA A 43 -5.02 -1.21 -7.01
C ALA A 43 -4.80 -1.26 -5.50
N SER A 44 -4.11 -0.26 -4.97
CA SER A 44 -3.94 -0.09 -3.54
C SER A 44 -4.05 1.38 -3.17
N ILE A 45 -4.60 1.65 -2.00
CA ILE A 45 -4.83 2.99 -1.48
C ILE A 45 -4.35 3.01 -0.03
N SER A 46 -3.62 4.05 0.35
CA SER A 46 -3.35 4.37 1.75
C SER A 46 -3.55 5.85 2.01
N HIS A 47 -3.91 6.20 3.24
CA HIS A 47 -4.07 7.57 3.66
C HIS A 47 -3.65 7.72 5.12
N SER A 48 -2.91 8.79 5.41
CA SER A 48 -2.57 9.16 6.78
C SER A 48 -2.64 10.68 6.91
N ARG A 49 -3.39 11.17 7.89
CA ARG A 49 -3.76 12.59 8.05
C ARG A 49 -4.26 13.22 6.74
N ASN A 50 -3.50 14.17 6.19
CA ASN A 50 -3.83 14.94 4.99
C ASN A 50 -3.15 14.41 3.71
N VAL A 51 -2.49 13.25 3.77
CA VAL A 51 -1.83 12.63 2.61
C VAL A 51 -2.61 11.39 2.19
N VAL A 52 -2.82 11.25 0.88
CA VAL A 52 -3.42 10.08 0.24
C VAL A 52 -2.47 9.58 -0.82
N ALA A 53 -2.16 8.29 -0.82
CA ALA A 53 -1.35 7.63 -1.81
C ALA A 53 -2.16 6.52 -2.50
N VAL A 54 -1.97 6.39 -3.81
CA VAL A 54 -2.67 5.41 -4.64
C VAL A 54 -1.66 4.75 -5.57
N ALA A 55 -1.75 3.42 -5.68
CA ALA A 55 -0.99 2.62 -6.62
C ALA A 55 -1.95 1.83 -7.53
N LEU A 56 -1.56 1.67 -8.79
CA LEU A 56 -2.28 0.86 -9.78
C LEU A 56 -1.27 -0.02 -10.51
N ALA A 57 -1.53 -1.33 -10.53
CA ALA A 57 -0.76 -2.26 -11.32
C ALA A 57 -0.93 -1.93 -12.82
N THR A 58 0.15 -2.02 -13.58
CA THR A 58 0.14 -1.79 -15.04
C THR A 58 -0.14 -3.04 -15.85
N ARG A 59 -0.14 -4.22 -15.20
CA ARG A 59 -0.37 -5.53 -15.82
C ARG A 59 -1.25 -6.42 -14.93
N PRO A 60 -2.10 -7.29 -15.49
CA PRO A 60 -2.98 -8.16 -14.70
C PRO A 60 -2.26 -9.22 -13.85
N ASP A 61 -1.03 -9.59 -14.20
CA ASP A 61 -0.19 -10.57 -13.47
C ASP A 61 0.57 -9.93 -12.29
N LEU A 62 0.27 -8.68 -11.95
CA LEU A 62 0.89 -7.95 -10.85
C LEU A 62 -0.13 -7.61 -9.77
N THR A 63 0.29 -7.77 -8.52
CA THR A 63 -0.38 -7.17 -7.36
C THR A 63 0.47 -6.05 -6.80
N VAL A 64 -0.20 -5.04 -6.24
CA VAL A 64 0.46 -3.86 -5.66
C VAL A 64 -0.12 -3.56 -4.29
N GLY A 65 0.73 -3.08 -3.40
CA GLY A 65 0.35 -2.62 -2.07
C GLY A 65 1.08 -1.32 -1.76
N ILE A 66 0.34 -0.31 -1.31
CA ILE A 66 0.92 0.98 -0.92
C ILE A 66 0.54 1.28 0.51
N ASP A 67 1.50 1.78 1.29
CA ASP A 67 1.24 2.31 2.60
C ASP A 67 1.98 3.62 2.86
N ILE A 68 1.32 4.52 3.60
CA ILE A 68 1.87 5.79 4.05
C ILE A 68 1.44 6.02 5.50
N GLU A 69 2.36 6.46 6.34
CA GLU A 69 2.08 6.75 7.74
C GLU A 69 2.71 8.05 8.19
N TYR A 70 1.94 8.82 8.95
CA TYR A 70 2.46 9.98 9.68
C TYR A 70 3.27 9.50 10.89
N ILE A 71 4.46 10.07 11.07
CA ILE A 71 5.36 9.75 12.17
C ILE A 71 4.85 10.39 13.46
N ASP A 72 4.09 9.63 14.23
CA ASP A 72 3.62 10.02 15.56
C ASP A 72 4.54 9.47 16.66
N LEU A 73 5.25 10.37 17.33
CA LEU A 73 6.18 10.05 18.41
C LEU A 73 5.47 9.65 19.72
N GLN A 74 4.15 9.83 19.81
CA GLN A 74 3.36 9.48 20.99
C GLN A 74 2.82 8.05 20.92
N ARG A 75 2.95 7.35 19.78
CA ARG A 75 2.49 5.97 19.66
C ARG A 75 3.32 5.03 20.54
N PRO A 76 2.72 3.94 21.05
CA PRO A 76 3.43 2.91 21.79
C PRO A 76 4.25 2.03 20.83
N ILE A 77 5.32 2.59 20.27
CA ILE A 77 6.13 1.97 19.20
C ILE A 77 6.65 0.59 19.60
N ALA A 78 7.15 0.43 20.82
CA ALA A 78 7.67 -0.86 21.29
C ALA A 78 6.61 -1.97 21.30
N GLU A 79 5.36 -1.63 21.68
CA GLU A 79 4.24 -2.59 21.70
C GLU A 79 3.79 -2.94 20.28
N LEU A 80 3.70 -1.95 19.40
CA LEU A 80 3.31 -2.15 18.00
C LEU A 80 4.38 -2.92 17.22
N ALA A 81 5.66 -2.62 17.44
CA ALA A 81 6.78 -3.32 16.82
C ALA A 81 6.75 -4.82 17.16
N ALA A 82 6.50 -5.16 18.43
CA ALA A 82 6.41 -6.54 18.88
C ALA A 82 5.25 -7.31 18.23
N GLN A 83 4.13 -6.66 17.88
CA GLN A 83 3.00 -7.31 17.22
C GLN A 83 3.31 -7.80 15.81
N ILE A 84 4.28 -7.19 15.15
CA ILE A 84 4.70 -7.54 13.78
C ILE A 84 6.11 -8.15 13.74
N ASP A 85 6.55 -8.70 14.88
CA ASP A 85 7.86 -9.34 15.08
C ASP A 85 9.07 -8.45 14.72
N MET A 86 8.95 -7.15 14.97
CA MET A 86 10.08 -6.22 14.96
C MET A 86 10.67 -6.06 16.35
N SER A 87 11.95 -5.68 16.43
CA SER A 87 12.59 -5.41 17.72
C SER A 87 11.85 -4.31 18.50
N ALA A 88 11.52 -4.55 19.76
CA ALA A 88 10.96 -3.53 20.65
C ALA A 88 11.92 -2.35 20.91
N SER A 89 13.22 -2.51 20.61
CA SER A 89 14.23 -1.46 20.72
C SER A 89 14.49 -0.73 19.40
N ILE A 90 13.66 -0.94 18.37
CA ILE A 90 13.80 -0.27 17.08
C ILE A 90 13.64 1.24 17.24
N ASP A 91 14.41 2.01 16.48
CA ASP A 91 14.20 3.46 16.45
C ASP A 91 12.90 3.82 15.71
N VAL A 92 12.45 5.05 15.90
CA VAL A 92 11.18 5.54 15.35
C VAL A 92 11.12 5.42 13.82
N HIS A 93 12.20 5.80 13.12
CA HIS A 93 12.20 5.76 11.66
C HIS A 93 12.20 4.32 11.16
N GLY A 94 13.03 3.47 11.75
CA GLY A 94 13.03 2.04 11.48
C GLY A 94 11.66 1.39 11.71
N PHE A 95 10.94 1.77 12.77
CA PHE A 95 9.59 1.29 13.03
C PHE A 95 8.62 1.67 11.90
N TYR A 96 8.52 2.97 11.57
CA TYR A 96 7.56 3.41 10.55
C TYR A 96 7.89 2.87 9.15
N GLU A 97 9.18 2.70 8.81
CA GLU A 97 9.58 2.06 7.56
C GLU A 97 9.18 0.59 7.48
N GLY A 98 9.43 -0.18 8.54
CA GLY A 98 9.03 -1.58 8.59
C GLY A 98 7.53 -1.77 8.71
N TRP A 99 6.84 -0.88 9.42
CA TRP A 99 5.37 -0.86 9.49
C TRP A 99 4.77 -0.64 8.10
N CYS A 100 5.23 0.38 7.37
CA CYS A 100 4.76 0.64 6.00
C CYS A 100 5.06 -0.54 5.08
N GLN A 101 6.20 -1.23 5.25
CA GLN A 101 6.54 -2.43 4.49
C GLN A 101 5.56 -3.58 4.78
N TYR A 102 5.32 -3.87 6.06
CA TYR A 102 4.39 -4.90 6.52
C TYR A 102 2.97 -4.68 5.99
N GLU A 103 2.46 -3.46 6.12
CA GLU A 103 1.13 -3.08 5.62
C GLU A 103 1.05 -3.10 4.10
N ALA A 104 2.08 -2.64 3.38
CA ALA A 104 2.13 -2.70 1.93
C ALA A 104 2.16 -4.15 1.42
N LEU A 105 2.93 -5.04 2.05
CA LEU A 105 2.95 -6.47 1.75
C LEU A 105 1.58 -7.12 1.98
N PHE A 106 0.94 -6.82 3.12
CA PHE A 106 -0.41 -7.28 3.41
C PHE A 106 -1.41 -6.81 2.34
N LYS A 107 -1.36 -5.54 1.94
CA LYS A 107 -2.25 -5.00 0.90
C LYS A 107 -2.04 -5.63 -0.47
N ALA A 108 -0.78 -5.94 -0.83
CA ALA A 108 -0.46 -6.60 -2.09
C ALA A 108 -0.92 -8.07 -2.11
N THR A 109 -0.73 -8.80 -1.01
CA THR A 109 -0.81 -10.27 -0.99
C THR A 109 -2.01 -10.82 -0.23
N GLY A 110 -2.55 -10.07 0.73
CA GLY A 110 -3.55 -10.52 1.69
C GLY A 110 -2.97 -11.31 2.87
N VAL A 111 -1.64 -11.48 2.95
CA VAL A 111 -0.98 -12.23 4.04
C VAL A 111 -0.77 -11.30 5.24
N LEU A 112 -1.43 -11.60 6.36
CA LEU A 112 -1.34 -10.81 7.60
C LEU A 112 -0.25 -11.31 8.56
N ASP A 113 0.04 -12.61 8.54
CA ASP A 113 1.00 -13.25 9.45
C ASP A 113 2.44 -12.76 9.15
N PRO A 114 3.12 -12.08 10.10
CA PRO A 114 4.48 -11.57 9.91
C PRO A 114 5.48 -12.68 9.52
N ASP A 115 5.34 -13.89 10.06
CA ASP A 115 6.25 -14.98 9.75
C ASP A 115 6.08 -15.45 8.31
N GLN A 116 4.84 -15.53 7.83
CA GLN A 116 4.56 -15.83 6.42
C GLN A 116 5.06 -14.72 5.50
N GLN A 117 4.92 -13.44 5.90
CA GLN A 117 5.40 -12.31 5.10
C GLN A 117 6.92 -12.35 4.88
N LYS A 118 7.71 -12.79 5.85
CA LYS A 118 9.19 -12.92 5.71
C LYS A 118 9.61 -13.89 4.60
N HIS A 119 8.73 -14.80 4.20
CA HIS A 119 8.97 -15.76 3.14
C HIS A 119 8.47 -15.29 1.77
N LEU A 120 7.78 -14.14 1.71
CA LEU A 120 7.41 -13.51 0.46
C LEU A 120 8.65 -12.87 -0.19
N SER A 121 8.69 -12.87 -1.50
CA SER A 121 9.74 -12.22 -2.28
C SER A 121 9.10 -11.25 -3.27
N PRO A 122 8.86 -10.00 -2.87
CA PRO A 122 8.37 -8.97 -3.77
C PRO A 122 9.26 -8.84 -5.00
N LEU A 123 8.64 -8.50 -6.13
CA LEU A 123 9.36 -8.13 -7.34
C LEU A 123 10.04 -6.77 -7.17
N ALA A 124 9.43 -5.88 -6.39
CA ALA A 124 9.99 -4.58 -6.05
C ALA A 124 9.47 -4.07 -4.71
N GLU A 125 10.33 -3.33 -4.01
CA GLU A 125 10.00 -2.57 -2.81
C GLU A 125 10.59 -1.17 -2.97
N ILE A 126 9.75 -0.15 -2.87
CA ILE A 126 10.08 1.23 -3.20
C ILE A 126 9.71 2.11 -2.01
N LEU A 127 10.69 2.82 -1.46
CA LEU A 127 10.43 3.93 -0.54
C LEU A 127 9.80 5.08 -1.30
N LEU A 128 8.71 5.62 -0.77
CA LEU A 128 8.00 6.72 -1.40
C LEU A 128 8.68 8.05 -1.04
N ASP A 129 8.76 8.95 -2.02
CA ASP A 129 9.10 10.35 -1.78
C ASP A 129 7.88 11.05 -1.17
N VAL A 130 7.90 11.21 0.16
CA VAL A 130 6.80 11.76 0.96
C VAL A 130 7.32 12.92 1.82
N PRO A 131 6.44 13.81 2.33
CA PRO A 131 6.87 14.87 3.24
C PRO A 131 7.61 14.31 4.46
N ALA A 132 8.54 15.09 5.02
CA ALA A 132 9.48 14.62 6.06
C ALA A 132 8.83 14.02 7.32
N ASP A 133 7.60 14.43 7.64
CA ASP A 133 6.85 13.90 8.80
C ASP A 133 6.11 12.59 8.49
N PHE A 134 6.34 12.00 7.32
CA PHE A 134 5.72 10.77 6.86
C PHE A 134 6.77 9.76 6.42
N THR A 135 6.37 8.50 6.45
CA THR A 135 7.05 7.39 5.79
C THR A 135 6.09 6.73 4.82
N GLY A 136 6.60 6.11 3.77
CA GLY A 136 5.77 5.35 2.85
C GLY A 136 6.51 4.27 2.10
N LYS A 137 5.79 3.21 1.74
CA LYS A 137 6.29 2.08 0.97
C LYS A 137 5.31 1.68 -0.12
N LEU A 138 5.84 1.35 -1.29
CA LEU A 138 5.15 0.63 -2.35
C LEU A 138 5.81 -0.74 -2.52
N VAL A 139 4.99 -1.78 -2.55
CA VAL A 139 5.39 -3.17 -2.79
C VAL A 139 4.70 -3.67 -4.05
N VAL A 140 5.44 -4.38 -4.89
CA VAL A 140 4.94 -5.03 -6.11
C VAL A 140 5.25 -6.52 -6.04
N CYS A 141 4.24 -7.37 -6.24
CA CYS A 141 4.37 -8.82 -6.22
C CYS A 141 3.84 -9.43 -7.53
N SER A 142 4.23 -10.67 -7.80
CA SER A 142 3.54 -11.49 -8.80
C SER A 142 2.14 -11.86 -8.28
N GLY A 143 1.13 -11.69 -9.11
CA GLY A 143 -0.27 -12.07 -8.84
C GLY A 143 -0.61 -13.51 -9.18
#